data_AF-A0A4Q8QW21-F1
#
_entry.id   AF-A0A4Q8QW21-F1
#
_cell.length_a   1.000
_cell.length_b   1.000
_cell.length_c   1.000
_cell.angle_alpha   90.00
_cell.angle_beta   90.00
_cell.angle_gamma   90.00
#
_symmetry.space_group_name_H-M   'P 1'
#
loop_
_entity.id
_entity.type
_entity.pdbx_description
1 polymer ?
#
loop_
_entity_poly.entity_id
_entity_poly.type
_entity_poly.pdbx_seq_one_letter_code
_entity_poly.pdbx_strand_id
1 'polypeptide(L)'
;MYARPRRRRTGAMMSDTVWALLRRTFFVRYDEIRIRLARSLGSKELADDALHDTYLRLHRSDAIGVIQQPESYIFRIALNVATDKRREERRRASQAEVLASIRPQDEALDLSRELEARSESRP
;
A
#
# COMPACT_ATOMS: atom_id res chain seq x y z
N MET A 1 -46.43 -12.76 10.27
CA MET A 1 -45.17 -13.46 10.57
C MET A 1 -44.77 -14.27 9.33
N TYR A 2 -43.97 -13.72 8.41
CA TYR A 2 -43.45 -14.47 7.26
C TYR A 2 -41.92 -14.45 7.30
N ALA A 3 -41.34 -15.55 7.80
CA ALA A 3 -39.93 -15.84 7.65
C ALA A 3 -39.68 -16.21 6.17
N ARG A 4 -39.03 -15.32 5.41
CA ARG A 4 -38.57 -15.60 4.04
C ARG A 4 -37.23 -16.35 4.07
N PRO A 5 -36.98 -17.22 3.07
CA PRO A 5 -36.00 -18.30 3.16
C PRO A 5 -34.56 -17.81 2.98
N ARG A 6 -33.63 -18.44 3.69
CA ARG A 6 -32.18 -18.32 3.50
C ARG A 6 -31.75 -18.85 2.12
N ARG A 7 -31.86 -18.05 1.06
CA ARG A 7 -31.18 -18.29 -0.22
C ARG A 7 -29.96 -17.37 -0.36
N ARG A 8 -28.84 -17.74 0.29
CA ARG A 8 -27.51 -17.13 0.08
C ARG A 8 -26.33 -18.12 0.21
N ARG A 9 -26.57 -19.44 0.12
CA ARG A 9 -25.48 -20.43 0.28
C ARG A 9 -24.71 -20.69 -1.02
N THR A 10 -25.38 -20.78 -2.18
CA THR A 10 -24.73 -21.12 -3.46
C THR A 10 -23.78 -20.02 -3.96
N GLY A 11 -24.14 -18.74 -3.81
CA GLY A 11 -23.28 -17.62 -4.25
C GLY A 11 -22.01 -17.46 -3.40
N ALA A 12 -22.09 -17.76 -2.10
CA ALA A 12 -20.93 -17.77 -1.22
C ALA A 12 -19.97 -18.91 -1.57
N MET A 13 -20.49 -20.13 -1.79
CA MET A 13 -19.68 -21.30 -2.18
C MET A 13 -18.97 -21.12 -3.54
N MET A 14 -19.63 -20.48 -4.51
CA MET A 14 -18.98 -20.15 -5.79
C MET A 14 -17.88 -19.10 -5.62
N SER A 15 -18.10 -18.09 -4.76
CA SER A 15 -17.07 -17.09 -4.46
C SER A 15 -15.85 -17.74 -3.80
N ASP A 16 -16.05 -18.63 -2.81
CA ASP A 16 -14.97 -19.33 -2.12
C ASP A 16 -14.12 -20.18 -3.08
N THR A 17 -14.78 -20.82 -4.06
CA THR A 17 -14.09 -21.62 -5.09
C THR A 17 -13.25 -20.74 -6.01
N VAL A 18 -13.79 -19.59 -6.43
CA VAL A 18 -13.06 -18.60 -7.25
C VAL A 18 -11.87 -18.03 -6.47
N TRP A 19 -12.03 -17.72 -5.18
CA TRP A 19 -10.93 -17.23 -4.34
C TRP A 19 -9.84 -18.28 -4.13
N ALA A 20 -10.20 -19.55 -3.95
CA ALA A 20 -9.24 -20.65 -3.87
C ALA A 20 -8.43 -20.78 -5.17
N LEU A 21 -9.09 -20.66 -6.32
CA LEU A 21 -8.42 -20.63 -7.63
C LEU A 21 -7.45 -19.46 -7.73
N LEU A 22 -7.88 -18.24 -7.38
CA LEU A 22 -7.02 -17.05 -7.41
C LEU A 22 -5.79 -17.22 -6.52
N ARG A 23 -5.95 -17.70 -5.29
CA ARG A 23 -4.81 -17.94 -4.37
C ARG A 23 -3.85 -18.98 -4.94
N ARG A 24 -4.37 -20.08 -5.50
CA ARG A 24 -3.54 -21.11 -6.14
C ARG A 24 -2.78 -20.54 -7.34
N THR A 25 -3.45 -19.82 -8.23
CA THR A 25 -2.81 -19.19 -9.40
C THR A 25 -1.77 -18.18 -8.98
N PHE A 26 -2.06 -17.36 -7.96
CA PHE A 26 -1.10 -16.40 -7.40
C PHE A 26 0.16 -17.10 -6.89
N PHE A 27 0.01 -18.17 -6.12
CA PHE A 27 1.14 -18.90 -5.53
C PHE A 27 2.00 -19.57 -6.61
N VAL A 28 1.37 -20.28 -7.56
CA VAL A 28 2.09 -20.97 -8.64
C VAL A 28 2.88 -20.00 -9.51
N ARG A 29 2.38 -18.78 -9.71
CA ARG A 29 2.97 -17.79 -10.61
C ARG A 29 3.67 -16.65 -9.89
N TYR A 30 3.92 -16.80 -8.59
CA TYR A 30 4.41 -15.72 -7.74
C TYR A 30 5.65 -15.04 -8.33
N ASP A 31 6.67 -15.82 -8.69
CA ASP A 31 7.92 -15.29 -9.23
C ASP A 31 7.77 -14.63 -10.60
N GLU A 32 6.93 -15.18 -11.47
CA GLU A 32 6.66 -14.57 -12.77
C GLU A 32 5.98 -13.21 -12.62
N ILE A 33 4.99 -13.13 -11.72
CA ILE A 33 4.29 -11.88 -11.41
C ILE A 33 5.28 -10.89 -10.80
N ARG A 34 6.12 -11.34 -9.85
CA ARG A 34 7.16 -10.52 -9.20
C ARG A 34 8.14 -9.92 -10.20
N ILE A 35 8.68 -10.72 -11.12
CA ILE A 35 9.61 -10.25 -12.15
C ILE A 35 8.93 -9.23 -13.07
N ARG A 36 7.71 -9.52 -13.53
CA ARG A 36 6.95 -8.61 -14.40
C ARG A 36 6.62 -7.30 -13.69
N LEU A 37 6.25 -7.37 -12.41
CA LEU A 37 5.90 -6.21 -11.60
C LEU A 37 7.14 -5.35 -11.31
N ALA A 38 8.26 -5.97 -10.94
CA ALA A 38 9.53 -5.26 -10.74
C ALA A 38 9.99 -4.54 -12.02
N ARG A 39 9.87 -5.19 -13.19
CA ARG A 39 10.14 -4.55 -14.49
C ARG A 39 9.21 -3.38 -14.78
N SER A 40 7.92 -3.52 -14.47
CA SER A 40 6.93 -2.45 -14.68
C SER A 40 7.11 -1.27 -13.75
N LEU A 41 7.61 -1.50 -12.53
CA LEU A 41 7.74 -0.48 -11.49
C LEU A 41 9.12 0.19 -11.47
N GLY A 42 10.15 -0.52 -11.96
CA GLY A 42 11.55 -0.13 -11.81
C GLY A 42 12.11 -0.31 -10.39
N SER A 43 11.35 -0.97 -9.49
CA SER A 43 11.77 -1.25 -8.11
C SER A 43 11.33 -2.66 -7.72
N LYS A 44 12.30 -3.46 -7.26
CA LYS A 44 12.04 -4.81 -6.74
C LYS A 44 11.34 -4.74 -5.38
N GLU A 45 11.75 -3.82 -4.52
CA GLU A 45 11.19 -3.63 -3.18
C GLU A 45 9.70 -3.28 -3.26
N LEU A 46 9.34 -2.31 -4.12
CA LEU A 46 7.94 -1.94 -4.31
C LEU A 46 7.11 -3.09 -4.91
N ALA A 47 7.72 -3.94 -5.74
CA ALA A 47 7.06 -5.12 -6.27
C ALA A 47 6.80 -6.17 -5.19
N ASP A 48 7.79 -6.46 -4.35
CA ASP A 48 7.69 -7.42 -3.24
C ASP A 48 6.61 -6.96 -2.24
N ASP A 49 6.62 -5.67 -1.90
CA ASP A 49 5.62 -5.03 -1.04
C ASP A 49 4.21 -5.08 -1.63
N ALA A 50 4.06 -4.83 -2.93
CA ALA A 50 2.76 -4.88 -3.58
C ALA A 50 2.21 -6.30 -3.68
N LEU A 51 3.09 -7.31 -3.86
CA LEU A 51 2.70 -8.71 -3.83
C LEU A 51 2.27 -9.17 -2.45
N HIS A 52 2.94 -8.72 -1.40
CA HIS A 52 2.54 -9.02 -0.02
C HIS A 52 1.11 -8.54 0.26
N ASP A 53 0.82 -7.27 -0.04
CA ASP A 53 -0.51 -6.69 0.13
C ASP A 53 -1.56 -7.38 -0.75
N THR A 54 -1.19 -7.77 -1.97
CA THR A 54 -2.06 -8.55 -2.86
C THR A 54 -2.40 -9.90 -2.25
N TYR A 55 -1.41 -10.60 -1.68
CA TYR A 55 -1.61 -11.85 -0.96
C TYR A 55 -2.63 -11.64 0.18
N LEU A 56 -2.46 -10.61 1.03
CA LEU A 56 -3.41 -10.31 2.10
C LEU A 56 -4.83 -10.05 1.56
N ARG A 57 -4.95 -9.33 0.45
CA ARG A 57 -6.24 -9.02 -0.18
C ARG A 57 -6.94 -10.27 -0.71
N LEU A 58 -6.22 -11.22 -1.31
CA LEU A 58 -6.78 -12.49 -1.78
C LEU A 58 -7.29 -13.41 -0.65
N HIS A 59 -6.94 -13.11 0.61
CA HIS A 59 -7.40 -13.86 1.79
C HIS A 59 -8.63 -13.25 2.48
N ARG A 60 -8.98 -11.98 2.18
CA ARG A 60 -10.15 -11.32 2.80
C ARG A 60 -11.51 -11.81 2.25
N SER A 61 -11.51 -12.51 1.11
CA SER A 61 -12.66 -13.22 0.52
C SER A 61 -13.97 -12.39 0.47
N ASP A 62 -14.00 -11.38 -0.39
CA ASP A 62 -15.19 -10.55 -0.63
C ASP A 62 -16.13 -11.19 -1.68
N ALA A 63 -17.36 -10.68 -1.81
CA ALA A 63 -18.25 -11.12 -2.90
C ALA A 63 -17.61 -10.77 -4.26
N ILE A 64 -17.34 -11.78 -5.09
CA ILE A 64 -16.71 -11.60 -6.39
C ILE A 64 -17.54 -12.23 -7.51
N GLY A 65 -17.59 -11.54 -8.65
CA GLY A 65 -18.24 -12.04 -9.85
C GLY A 65 -17.42 -13.13 -10.54
N VAL A 66 -17.91 -13.57 -11.71
CA VAL A 66 -17.20 -14.54 -12.55
C VAL A 66 -15.88 -13.92 -13.04
N ILE A 67 -14.76 -14.59 -12.78
CA ILE A 67 -13.43 -14.19 -13.27
C ILE A 67 -13.04 -15.14 -14.39
N GLN A 68 -12.97 -14.61 -15.61
CA GLN A 68 -12.58 -15.40 -16.78
C GLN A 68 -11.06 -15.58 -16.90
N GLN A 69 -10.28 -14.58 -16.44
CA GLN A 69 -8.82 -14.58 -16.51
C GLN A 69 -8.20 -14.29 -15.13
N PRO A 70 -7.98 -15.33 -14.31
CA PRO A 70 -7.41 -15.21 -12.98
C PRO A 70 -6.07 -14.45 -12.95
N GLU A 71 -5.19 -14.74 -13.90
CA GLU A 71 -3.86 -14.15 -13.98
C GLU A 71 -3.89 -12.65 -14.24
N SER A 72 -4.65 -12.22 -15.25
CA SER A 72 -4.85 -10.81 -15.59
C SER A 72 -5.48 -10.05 -14.43
N TYR A 73 -6.43 -10.68 -13.74
CA TYR A 73 -7.06 -10.11 -12.56
C TYR A 73 -6.07 -9.88 -11.42
N ILE A 74 -5.27 -10.90 -11.08
CA ILE A 74 -4.23 -10.82 -10.04
C ILE A 74 -3.20 -9.73 -10.38
N PHE A 75 -2.70 -9.72 -11.62
CA PHE A 75 -1.70 -8.75 -12.06
C PHE A 75 -2.23 -7.32 -11.95
N ARG A 76 -3.51 -7.09 -12.32
CA ARG A 76 -4.16 -5.79 -12.16
C ARG A 76 -4.28 -5.36 -10.71
N ILE A 77 -4.64 -6.29 -9.81
CA ILE A 77 -4.70 -5.98 -8.36
C ILE A 77 -3.32 -5.58 -7.85
N ALA A 78 -2.27 -6.35 -8.17
CA ALA A 78 -0.91 -6.05 -7.74
C ALA A 78 -0.41 -4.70 -8.28
N LEU A 79 -0.71 -4.39 -9.55
CA LEU A 79 -0.34 -3.10 -10.14
C LEU A 79 -1.06 -1.92 -9.48
N ASN A 80 -2.34 -2.07 -9.15
CA ASN A 80 -3.10 -1.05 -8.44
C ASN A 80 -2.54 -0.80 -7.04
N VAL A 81 -2.26 -1.87 -6.29
CA VAL A 81 -1.63 -1.80 -4.97
C VAL A 81 -0.28 -1.06 -5.04
N ALA A 82 0.58 -1.42 -5.99
CA ALA A 82 1.86 -0.74 -6.19
C ALA A 82 1.69 0.75 -6.54
N THR A 83 0.72 1.07 -7.39
CA THR A 83 0.41 2.44 -7.79
C THR A 83 -0.06 3.27 -6.59
N ASP A 84 -0.90 2.69 -5.74
CA ASP A 84 -1.41 3.34 -4.53
C ASP A 84 -0.31 3.57 -3.51
N LYS A 85 0.59 2.59 -3.30
CA LYS A 85 1.79 2.73 -2.46
C LYS A 85 2.68 3.87 -2.93
N ARG A 86 3.02 3.90 -4.22
CA ARG A 86 3.85 4.96 -4.81
C ARG A 86 3.20 6.35 -4.68
N ARG A 87 1.87 6.43 -4.81
CA ARG A 87 1.13 7.68 -4.59
C ARG A 87 1.20 8.10 -3.12
N GLU A 88 1.09 7.17 -2.20
CA GLU A 88 1.17 7.43 -0.77
C GLU A 88 2.58 7.87 -0.33
N GLU A 89 3.63 7.18 -0.78
CA GLU A 89 5.03 7.56 -0.54
C GLU A 89 5.31 8.98 -1.03
N ARG A 90 4.86 9.32 -2.24
CA ARG A 90 4.98 10.69 -2.78
C ARG A 90 4.26 11.70 -1.91
N ARG A 91 3.02 11.42 -1.48
CA ARG A 91 2.27 12.31 -0.57
C ARG A 91 2.98 12.48 0.77
N ARG A 92 3.55 11.41 1.35
CA ARG A 92 4.30 11.48 2.61
C ARG A 92 5.59 12.28 2.45
N ALA A 93 6.33 12.09 1.36
CA ALA A 93 7.53 12.85 1.05
C ALA A 93 7.23 14.35 0.90
N SER A 94 6.18 14.72 0.16
CA SER A 94 5.76 16.12 0.04
C SER A 94 5.34 16.73 1.38
N GLN A 95 4.63 15.98 2.23
CA GLN A 95 4.29 16.45 3.58
C GLN A 95 5.54 16.64 4.45
N ALA A 96 6.50 15.72 4.38
CA ALA A 96 7.76 15.84 5.11
C ALA A 96 8.58 17.06 4.66
N GLU A 97 8.62 17.35 3.36
CA GLU A 97 9.27 18.54 2.80
C GLU A 97 8.61 19.84 3.27
N VAL A 98 7.27 19.89 3.27
CA VAL A 98 6.51 21.02 3.81
C VAL A 98 6.77 21.21 5.30
N LEU A 99 6.73 20.12 6.09
CA LEU A 99 7.02 20.18 7.53
C LEU A 99 8.46 20.60 7.82
N ALA A 100 9.43 20.14 7.03
CA ALA A 100 10.84 20.55 7.14
C ALA A 100 11.02 22.04 6.84
N SER A 101 10.21 22.59 5.92
CA SER A 101 10.21 24.02 5.58
C SER A 101 9.55 24.90 6.65
N ILE A 102 8.59 24.35 7.41
CA ILE A 102 7.91 25.03 8.53
C ILE A 102 8.76 25.02 9.81
N ARG A 103 9.76 24.13 9.90
CA ARG A 103 10.64 24.03 11.07
C ARG A 103 11.37 25.38 11.27
N PRO A 104 11.19 26.08 12.40
CA PRO A 104 11.81 27.38 12.63
C PRO A 104 13.32 27.27 12.52
N GLN A 105 13.95 28.10 11.68
CA GLN A 105 15.42 28.22 11.58
C GLN A 105 16.02 28.98 12.78
N ASP A 106 15.18 29.40 13.73
CA ASP A 106 15.53 30.37 14.77
C ASP A 106 16.26 29.79 15.98
N GLU A 107 16.25 28.47 16.22
CA GLU A 107 16.93 27.89 17.40
C GLU A 107 18.45 28.08 17.37
N ALA A 108 19.08 28.19 16.19
CA ALA A 108 20.52 28.47 16.08
C ALA A 108 20.85 29.96 16.24
N LEU A 109 19.91 30.85 15.91
CA LEU A 109 20.08 32.30 16.00
C LEU A 109 19.84 32.82 17.42
N ASP A 110 19.02 32.12 18.22
CA ASP A 110 18.69 32.51 19.59
C ASP A 110 19.86 32.25 20.55
N LEU A 111 20.51 31.09 20.45
CA LEU A 111 21.63 30.73 21.33
C LEU A 111 22.84 31.67 21.17
N SER A 112 23.07 32.17 19.95
CA SER A 112 24.17 33.09 19.66
C SER A 112 23.96 34.47 20.29
N ARG A 113 22.72 34.99 20.21
CA ARG A 113 22.33 36.28 20.80
C ARG A 113 22.33 36.24 22.33
N GLU A 114 21.93 35.10 22.92
CA GLU A 114 21.92 34.94 24.38
C GLU A 114 23.35 34.84 24.96
N LEU A 115 24.29 34.25 24.23
CA LEU A 115 25.71 34.20 24.62
C LEU A 115 26.40 35.57 24.48
N GLU A 116 26.09 36.35 23.44
CA GLU A 116 26.61 37.71 23.24
C GLU A 116 26.10 38.68 24.32
N ALA A 117 24.80 38.65 24.63
CA ALA A 117 24.20 39.48 25.67
C ALA A 117 24.79 39.21 27.07
N ARG A 118 25.24 37.98 27.32
CA ARG A 118 25.91 37.60 28.58
C ARG A 118 27.38 38.05 28.65
N SER A 119 28.01 38.31 27.49
CA SER A 119 29.41 38.74 27.40
C SER A 119 29.60 40.26 27.54
N GLU A 120 28.57 41.06 27.22
CA GLU A 120 28.59 42.53 27.39
C GLU A 120 28.30 42.99 28.82
N SER A 121 27.73 42.13 29.67
CA SER A 121 27.48 42.43 31.09
C SER A 121 28.60 41.91 31.98
N ARG A 122 29.83 42.38 31.78
CA ARG A 122 30.92 42.18 32.75
C ARG A 122 31.63 43.52 32.99
N PRO A 123 31.36 44.23 34.11
CA PRO A 123 32.08 45.45 34.48
C PRO A 123 33.52 45.16 34.89
#